data_AF-A0A2M9JBF9-F1
#
_entry.id   AF-A0A2M9JBF9-F1
#
_cell.length_a   1.000
_cell.length_b   1.000
_cell.length_c   1.000
_cell.angle_alpha   90.00
_cell.angle_beta   90.00
_cell.angle_gamma   90.00
#
_symmetry.space_group_name_H-M   'P 1'
#
loop_
_entity.id
_entity.type
_entity.pdbx_description
1 polymer ?
#
loop_
_entity_poly.entity_id
_entity_poly.type
_entity_poly.pdbx_seq_one_letter_code
_entity_poly.pdbx_strand_id
1 'polypeptide(L)'
;MLVIAVHGSSAPGAGATIARLVRALDRPALIAHLDVQRPSLADVLAKNPGAVVVPLLLGEGYHRRVDVPAVARRFHCTVTAGLAGEPDVARAVHDRLLAAGGPGDAIVVAGAGSTRPHGNDGTRAVTRELSAAHPDIPVLDAYCSAAHPSVRDRVEQLHRAGFRRITIATHLLAPGRFTHALDAIRETTPGVHAVSTPIADHPLLARLVLNRYESVRPEVLAA
;
A
#
# COMPACT_ATOMS: atom_id res chain seq x y z
N MET A 1 19.20 -13.78 -0.03
CA MET A 1 17.77 -14.08 -0.27
C MET A 1 16.93 -12.81 -0.10
N LEU A 2 15.93 -12.57 -0.95
CA LEU A 2 14.92 -11.51 -0.76
C LEU A 2 13.67 -12.10 -0.11
N VAL A 3 13.21 -11.48 0.98
CA VAL A 3 11.95 -11.80 1.65
C VAL A 3 11.05 -10.56 1.63
N ILE A 4 9.84 -10.71 1.10
CA ILE A 4 8.83 -9.65 1.08
C ILE A 4 7.86 -9.90 2.23
N ALA A 5 7.87 -8.99 3.20
CA ALA A 5 7.00 -9.09 4.36
C ALA A 5 5.68 -8.35 4.11
N VAL A 6 4.57 -9.08 4.12
CA VAL A 6 3.20 -8.57 3.90
C VAL A 6 2.36 -8.76 5.16
N HIS A 7 1.33 -7.94 5.38
CA HIS A 7 0.39 -8.20 6.49
C HIS A 7 -0.31 -9.55 6.33
N GLY A 8 -0.69 -9.90 5.10
CA GLY A 8 -1.57 -11.02 4.81
C GLY A 8 -3.03 -10.58 4.68
N SER A 9 -3.78 -11.31 3.87
CA SER A 9 -5.21 -11.14 3.64
C SER A 9 -5.79 -12.49 3.21
N SER A 10 -6.87 -12.90 3.85
CA SER A 10 -7.61 -14.11 3.49
C SER A 10 -8.47 -13.94 2.23
N ALA A 11 -8.51 -12.75 1.62
CA ALA A 11 -9.33 -12.52 0.45
C ALA A 11 -8.80 -13.30 -0.78
N PRO A 12 -9.68 -13.93 -1.58
CA PRO A 12 -9.29 -14.79 -2.71
C PRO A 12 -8.33 -14.14 -3.73
N GLY A 13 -8.39 -12.81 -3.91
CA GLY A 13 -7.54 -12.08 -4.84
C GLY A 13 -6.20 -11.56 -4.28
N ALA A 14 -5.98 -11.64 -2.97
CA ALA A 14 -4.81 -11.03 -2.34
C ALA A 14 -3.51 -11.74 -2.73
N GLY A 15 -3.48 -13.07 -2.57
CA GLY A 15 -2.31 -13.90 -2.91
C GLY A 15 -1.94 -13.80 -4.39
N ALA A 16 -2.94 -13.78 -5.28
CA ALA A 16 -2.72 -13.62 -6.72
C ALA A 16 -2.09 -12.26 -7.07
N THR A 17 -2.48 -11.20 -6.37
CA THR A 17 -1.92 -9.85 -6.56
C THR A 17 -0.46 -9.79 -6.10
N ILE A 18 -0.14 -10.37 -4.94
CA ILE A 18 1.24 -10.45 -4.46
C ILE A 18 2.09 -11.34 -5.37
N ALA A 19 1.54 -12.44 -5.89
CA ALA A 19 2.23 -13.29 -6.86
C ALA A 19 2.54 -12.55 -8.18
N ARG A 20 1.66 -11.64 -8.64
CA ARG A 20 1.95 -10.77 -9.79
C ARG A 20 3.10 -9.81 -9.50
N LEU A 21 3.14 -9.20 -8.30
CA LEU A 21 4.30 -8.40 -7.87
C LEU A 21 5.59 -9.23 -7.93
N VAL A 22 5.60 -10.44 -7.38
CA VAL A 22 6.81 -11.28 -7.35
C VAL A 22 7.28 -11.63 -8.76
N ARG A 23 6.37 -11.98 -9.67
CA ARG A 23 6.72 -12.23 -11.08
C ARG A 23 7.33 -11.00 -11.75
N ALA A 24 6.86 -9.80 -11.41
CA ALA A 24 7.39 -8.56 -11.96
C ALA A 24 8.78 -8.17 -11.43
N LEU A 25 9.29 -8.81 -10.37
CA LEU A 25 10.65 -8.58 -9.87
C LEU A 25 11.74 -9.19 -10.76
N ASP A 26 11.37 -10.11 -11.65
CA ASP A 26 12.31 -10.89 -12.48
C ASP A 26 13.42 -11.59 -11.67
N ARG A 27 13.10 -12.00 -10.44
CA ARG A 27 14.02 -12.76 -9.57
C ARG A 27 13.28 -13.48 -8.44
N PRO A 28 13.90 -14.52 -7.85
CA PRO A 28 13.32 -15.23 -6.71
C PRO A 28 13.12 -14.32 -5.49
N ALA A 29 11.92 -14.34 -4.94
CA ALA A 29 11.56 -13.72 -3.67
C ALA A 29 10.64 -14.63 -2.87
N LEU A 30 10.85 -14.69 -1.56
CA LEU A 30 9.97 -15.41 -0.64
C LEU A 30 8.92 -14.46 -0.07
N ILE A 31 7.68 -14.93 0.07
CA ILE A 31 6.62 -14.18 0.77
C ILE A 31 6.57 -14.64 2.23
N ALA A 32 6.58 -13.67 3.14
CA ALA A 32 6.41 -13.87 4.56
C ALA A 32 5.23 -13.04 5.08
N HIS A 33 4.40 -13.64 5.94
CA HIS A 33 3.24 -12.97 6.51
C HIS A 33 3.54 -12.49 7.92
N LEU A 34 3.13 -11.26 8.22
CA LEU A 34 3.25 -10.65 9.55
C LEU A 34 2.15 -11.11 10.49
N ASP A 35 0.96 -11.37 9.95
CA ASP A 35 -0.20 -11.83 10.70
C ASP A 35 -1.07 -12.75 9.81
N VAL A 36 -2.05 -13.42 10.41
CA VAL A 36 -3.16 -14.17 9.80
C VAL A 36 -2.76 -15.43 9.00
N GLN A 37 -1.68 -15.37 8.21
CA GLN A 37 -1.34 -16.36 7.19
C GLN A 37 0.03 -16.99 7.45
N ARG A 38 0.26 -18.11 6.77
CA ARG A 38 1.52 -18.86 6.79
C ARG A 38 2.14 -18.91 5.38
N PRO A 39 3.47 -19.04 5.28
CA PRO A 39 4.44 -19.08 6.38
C PRO A 39 4.56 -17.71 7.06
N SER A 40 4.79 -17.72 8.38
CA SER A 40 5.04 -16.47 9.12
C SER A 40 6.43 -15.92 8.78
N LEU A 41 6.67 -14.64 9.07
CA LEU A 41 8.01 -14.07 8.94
C LEU A 41 9.06 -14.86 9.72
N ALA A 42 8.76 -15.29 10.95
CA ALA A 42 9.68 -16.10 11.73
C ALA A 42 10.00 -17.44 11.04
N ASP A 43 8.99 -18.13 10.49
CA ASP A 43 9.17 -19.41 9.80
C ASP A 43 10.07 -19.28 8.56
N VAL A 44 9.90 -18.20 7.80
CA VAL A 44 10.70 -17.93 6.60
C VAL A 44 12.13 -17.57 6.97
N LEU A 45 12.33 -16.69 7.96
CA LEU A 45 13.66 -16.22 8.34
C LEU A 45 14.48 -17.30 9.05
N ALA A 46 13.85 -18.18 9.84
CA ALA A 46 14.54 -19.31 10.46
C ALA A 46 15.20 -20.25 9.44
N LYS A 47 14.60 -20.37 8.25
CA LYS A 47 15.14 -21.18 7.14
C LYS A 47 16.06 -20.39 6.20
N ASN A 48 16.15 -19.08 6.39
CA ASN A 48 16.89 -18.17 5.52
C ASN A 48 17.63 -17.11 6.34
N PRO A 49 18.57 -17.51 7.22
CA PRO A 49 19.39 -16.56 7.98
C PRO A 49 20.17 -15.64 7.03
N GLY A 50 20.37 -14.38 7.42
CA GLY A 50 21.05 -13.39 6.59
C GLY A 50 20.24 -12.86 5.40
N ALA A 51 18.94 -13.18 5.31
CA ALA A 51 18.07 -12.62 4.27
C ALA A 51 17.90 -11.10 4.39
N VAL A 52 17.54 -10.46 3.28
CA VAL A 52 17.10 -9.06 3.25
C VAL A 52 15.58 -9.05 3.19
N VAL A 53 14.98 -8.37 4.16
CA VAL A 53 13.53 -8.21 4.31
C VAL A 53 13.11 -6.85 3.76
N VAL A 54 12.19 -6.86 2.80
CA VAL A 54 11.50 -5.66 2.30
C VAL A 54 10.08 -5.65 2.87
N PRO A 55 9.76 -4.76 3.83
CA PRO A 55 8.40 -4.60 4.31
C PRO A 55 7.51 -3.97 3.23
N LEU A 56 6.60 -4.76 2.67
CA LEU A 56 5.58 -4.27 1.74
C LEU A 56 4.43 -3.66 2.55
N LEU A 57 4.69 -2.49 3.15
CA LEU A 57 3.79 -1.77 4.06
C LEU A 57 3.70 -0.30 3.62
N LEU A 58 2.46 0.23 3.58
CA LEU A 58 2.17 1.61 3.15
C LEU A 58 2.03 2.61 4.30
N GLY A 59 2.14 2.15 5.55
CA GLY A 59 2.11 2.98 6.75
C GLY A 59 3.37 2.78 7.60
N GLU A 60 3.77 3.83 8.32
CA GLU A 60 4.96 3.85 9.19
C GLU A 60 4.73 3.26 10.59
N GLY A 61 3.66 2.49 10.76
CA GLY A 61 3.21 1.98 12.06
C GLY A 61 4.14 0.94 12.70
N TYR A 62 3.71 0.46 13.88
CA TYR A 62 4.43 -0.47 14.76
C TYR A 62 5.07 -1.68 14.05
N HIS A 63 4.36 -2.32 13.11
CA HIS A 63 4.91 -3.49 12.40
C HIS A 63 6.22 -3.17 11.67
N ARG A 64 6.32 -2.00 11.05
CA ARG A 64 7.55 -1.56 10.36
C ARG A 64 8.66 -1.25 11.37
N ARG A 65 8.33 -0.52 12.45
CA ARG A 65 9.35 0.06 13.36
C ARG A 65 9.80 -0.89 14.47
N VAL A 66 8.99 -1.87 14.81
CA VAL A 66 9.20 -2.72 15.99
C VAL A 66 9.20 -4.21 15.60
N ASP A 67 8.10 -4.72 15.03
CA ASP A 67 7.95 -6.18 14.88
C ASP A 67 8.90 -6.78 13.86
N VAL A 68 8.93 -6.24 12.64
CA VAL A 68 9.78 -6.78 11.58
C VAL A 68 11.26 -6.72 11.97
N PRO A 69 11.80 -5.59 12.48
CA PRO A 69 13.17 -5.54 12.99
C PRO A 69 13.44 -6.53 14.12
N ALA A 70 12.51 -6.69 15.08
CA ALA A 70 12.69 -7.60 16.20
C ALA A 70 12.79 -9.07 15.76
N VAL A 71 11.95 -9.51 14.82
CA VAL A 71 12.01 -10.87 14.27
C VAL A 71 13.27 -11.06 13.42
N ALA A 72 13.61 -10.09 12.56
CA ALA A 72 14.76 -10.20 11.67
C ALA A 72 16.10 -10.28 12.40
N ARG A 73 16.27 -9.53 13.51
CA ARG A 73 17.50 -9.56 14.32
C ARG A 73 17.83 -10.94 14.86
N ARG A 74 16.82 -11.77 15.17
CA ARG A 74 17.01 -13.14 15.69
C ARG A 74 17.71 -14.07 14.69
N PHE A 75 17.68 -13.73 13.41
CA PHE A 75 18.22 -14.55 12.32
C PHE A 75 19.29 -13.83 11.49
N HIS A 76 19.89 -12.76 12.05
CA HIS A 76 20.89 -11.92 11.39
C HIS A 76 20.44 -11.36 10.03
N CYS A 77 19.13 -11.14 9.88
CA CYS A 77 18.55 -10.60 8.64
C CYS A 77 18.57 -9.07 8.64
N THR A 78 18.71 -8.49 7.45
CA THR A 78 18.67 -7.03 7.26
C THR A 78 17.25 -6.61 6.90
N VAL A 79 16.73 -5.54 7.53
CA VAL A 79 15.42 -4.98 7.20
C VAL A 79 15.61 -3.64 6.50
N THR A 80 15.04 -3.50 5.32
CA THR A 80 15.06 -2.26 4.53
C THR A 80 14.00 -1.27 5.02
N ALA A 81 14.05 -0.04 4.51
CA ALA A 81 12.89 0.86 4.61
C ALA A 81 11.68 0.24 3.88
N GLY A 82 10.50 0.33 4.49
CA GLY A 82 9.22 0.09 3.80
C GLY A 82 8.87 1.19 2.79
N LEU A 83 7.64 1.16 2.28
CA LEU A 83 7.25 1.91 1.07
C LEU A 83 6.47 3.20 1.34
N ALA A 84 6.17 3.52 2.59
CA ALA A 84 5.35 4.68 2.92
C ALA A 84 6.05 6.00 2.52
N GLY A 85 5.30 6.89 1.85
CA GLY A 85 5.79 8.21 1.46
C GLY A 85 6.66 8.24 0.20
N GLU A 86 6.86 7.09 -0.46
CA GLU A 86 7.65 7.03 -1.69
C GLU A 86 6.89 7.67 -2.88
N PRO A 87 7.53 8.52 -3.70
CA PRO A 87 6.89 9.12 -4.88
C PRO A 87 6.30 8.08 -5.84
N ASP A 88 6.96 6.93 -5.98
CA ASP A 88 6.51 5.82 -6.82
C ASP A 88 5.19 5.20 -6.33
N VAL A 89 4.90 5.26 -5.03
CA VAL A 89 3.61 4.85 -4.48
C VAL A 89 2.51 5.83 -4.88
N ALA A 90 2.77 7.14 -4.80
CA ALA A 90 1.80 8.15 -5.22
C ALA A 90 1.50 8.06 -6.72
N ARG A 91 2.54 7.86 -7.56
CA ARG A 91 2.37 7.63 -9.00
C ARG A 91 1.55 6.37 -9.28
N ALA A 92 1.83 5.25 -8.59
CA ALA A 92 1.04 4.03 -8.76
C ALA A 92 -0.44 4.22 -8.37
N VAL A 93 -0.73 4.98 -7.31
CA VAL A 93 -2.11 5.32 -6.93
C VAL A 93 -2.77 6.19 -8.01
N HIS A 94 -2.05 7.18 -8.53
CA HIS A 94 -2.52 8.06 -9.59
C HIS A 94 -2.82 7.30 -10.90
N ASP A 95 -1.91 6.42 -11.33
CA ASP A 95 -2.10 5.57 -12.51
C ASP A 95 -3.36 4.69 -12.36
N ARG A 96 -3.56 4.08 -11.19
CA ARG A 96 -4.77 3.28 -10.91
C ARG A 96 -6.03 4.15 -10.87
N LEU A 97 -5.95 5.36 -10.36
CA LEU A 97 -7.05 6.33 -10.35
C LEU A 97 -7.46 6.70 -11.78
N LEU A 98 -6.52 7.00 -12.67
CA LEU A 98 -6.82 7.31 -14.07
C LEU A 98 -7.40 6.10 -14.80
N ALA A 99 -6.82 4.90 -14.60
CA ALA A 99 -7.29 3.67 -15.20
C ALA A 99 -8.73 3.29 -14.77
N ALA A 100 -9.18 3.76 -13.61
CA ALA A 100 -10.54 3.55 -13.12
C ALA A 100 -11.57 4.56 -13.67
N GLY A 101 -11.15 5.53 -14.51
CA GLY A 101 -12.00 6.58 -15.05
C GLY A 101 -11.95 7.92 -14.31
N GLY A 102 -10.95 8.11 -13.43
CA GLY A 102 -10.70 9.38 -12.74
C GLY A 102 -10.18 10.50 -13.67
N PRO A 103 -9.88 11.70 -13.12
CA PRO A 103 -9.99 12.05 -11.71
C PRO A 103 -11.43 12.37 -11.24
N GLY A 104 -12.34 12.66 -12.16
CA GLY A 104 -13.67 13.17 -11.83
C GLY A 104 -13.64 14.65 -11.44
N ASP A 105 -14.55 15.11 -10.58
CA ASP A 105 -14.61 16.49 -10.07
C ASP A 105 -14.08 16.64 -8.62
N ALA A 106 -13.74 15.52 -7.98
CA ALA A 106 -13.12 15.47 -6.66
C ALA A 106 -12.46 14.10 -6.43
N ILE A 107 -11.40 14.05 -5.61
CA ILE A 107 -10.68 12.83 -5.27
C ILE A 107 -10.72 12.57 -3.75
N VAL A 108 -11.02 11.33 -3.37
CA VAL A 108 -10.84 10.84 -1.99
C VAL A 108 -9.75 9.77 -1.97
N VAL A 109 -8.61 10.04 -1.33
CA VAL A 109 -7.53 9.06 -1.15
C VAL A 109 -7.85 8.19 0.06
N ALA A 110 -8.25 6.94 -0.19
CA ALA A 110 -8.68 6.00 0.83
C ALA A 110 -7.52 5.10 1.31
N GLY A 111 -7.03 5.35 2.52
CA GLY A 111 -6.07 4.49 3.21
C GLY A 111 -6.74 3.53 4.20
N ALA A 112 -6.03 2.50 4.64
CA ALA A 112 -6.53 1.58 5.68
C ALA A 112 -6.90 2.29 6.99
N GLY A 113 -6.07 3.27 7.40
CA GLY A 113 -6.21 4.05 8.62
C GLY A 113 -5.58 3.41 9.85
N SER A 114 -5.11 4.26 10.76
CA SER A 114 -4.41 3.88 11.98
C SER A 114 -4.60 4.93 13.07
N THR A 115 -4.76 4.49 14.32
CA THR A 115 -4.68 5.34 15.52
C THR A 115 -3.25 5.67 15.93
N ARG A 116 -2.25 4.97 15.38
CA ARG A 116 -0.86 5.12 15.79
C ARG A 116 -0.24 6.37 15.18
N PRO A 117 0.67 7.07 15.91
CA PRO A 117 1.47 8.14 15.34
C PRO A 117 2.15 7.69 14.04
N HIS A 118 2.19 8.57 13.05
CA HIS A 118 2.77 8.33 11.72
C HIS A 118 2.11 7.21 10.87
N GLY A 119 1.14 6.47 11.40
CA GLY A 119 0.50 5.36 10.68
C GLY A 119 -0.19 5.76 9.37
N ASN A 120 -0.60 7.03 9.28
CA ASN A 120 -1.31 7.59 8.13
C ASN A 120 -0.45 8.54 7.27
N ASP A 121 0.85 8.69 7.56
CA ASP A 121 1.72 9.62 6.83
C ASP A 121 1.84 9.27 5.34
N GLY A 122 1.84 7.98 5.00
CA GLY A 122 1.84 7.53 3.60
C GLY A 122 0.60 8.01 2.83
N THR A 123 -0.60 7.85 3.40
CA THR A 123 -1.84 8.34 2.78
C THR A 123 -1.83 9.85 2.63
N ARG A 124 -1.35 10.59 3.64
CA ARG A 124 -1.19 12.05 3.55
C ARG A 124 -0.20 12.46 2.47
N ALA A 125 0.91 11.73 2.31
CA ALA A 125 1.88 11.99 1.25
C ALA A 125 1.26 11.81 -0.14
N VAL A 126 0.58 10.68 -0.38
CA VAL A 126 -0.15 10.44 -1.63
C VAL A 126 -1.19 11.54 -1.88
N THR A 127 -1.92 11.97 -0.85
CA THR A 127 -2.91 13.06 -0.97
C THR A 127 -2.26 14.37 -1.41
N ARG A 128 -1.09 14.74 -0.86
CA ARG A 128 -0.36 15.94 -1.28
C ARG A 128 0.11 15.85 -2.74
N GLU A 129 0.67 14.72 -3.14
CA GLU A 129 1.13 14.51 -4.52
C GLU A 129 -0.04 14.57 -5.52
N LEU A 130 -1.17 13.93 -5.21
CA LEU A 130 -2.36 14.00 -6.06
C LEU A 130 -2.97 15.41 -6.06
N SER A 131 -2.94 16.13 -4.94
CA SER A 131 -3.38 17.54 -4.88
C SER A 131 -2.53 18.42 -5.79
N ALA A 132 -1.21 18.22 -5.79
CA ALA A 132 -0.29 18.96 -6.66
C ALA A 132 -0.51 18.63 -8.14
N ALA A 133 -0.85 17.38 -8.46
CA ALA A 133 -1.15 16.94 -9.82
C ALA A 133 -2.53 17.41 -10.34
N HIS A 134 -3.46 17.75 -9.44
CA HIS A 134 -4.83 18.18 -9.79
C HIS A 134 -5.23 19.43 -9.00
N PRO A 135 -4.63 20.60 -9.29
CA PRO A 135 -4.83 21.82 -8.49
C PRO A 135 -6.26 22.38 -8.54
N ASP A 136 -7.04 22.01 -9.57
CA ASP A 136 -8.38 22.57 -9.83
C ASP A 136 -9.52 21.80 -9.14
N ILE A 137 -9.24 20.67 -8.49
CA ILE A 137 -10.27 19.86 -7.81
C ILE A 137 -9.83 19.52 -6.37
N PRO A 138 -10.78 19.34 -5.43
CA PRO A 138 -10.44 18.94 -4.08
C PRO A 138 -9.91 17.51 -4.04
N VAL A 139 -8.80 17.33 -3.33
CA VAL A 139 -8.20 16.02 -3.04
C VAL A 139 -8.10 15.86 -1.53
N LEU A 140 -8.83 14.91 -0.96
CA LEU A 140 -8.95 14.73 0.49
C LEU A 140 -8.53 13.31 0.90
N ASP A 141 -7.78 13.18 2.00
CA ASP A 141 -7.54 11.88 2.61
C ASP A 141 -8.73 11.40 3.44
N ALA A 142 -8.95 10.09 3.42
CA ALA A 142 -9.94 9.40 4.24
C ALA A 142 -9.47 8.00 4.59
N TYR A 143 -10.14 7.39 5.58
CA TYR A 143 -9.70 6.13 6.16
C TYR A 143 -10.81 5.10 6.21
N CYS A 144 -10.46 3.84 5.91
CA CYS A 144 -11.38 2.71 5.95
C CYS A 144 -11.66 2.23 7.39
N SER A 145 -10.76 2.52 8.34
CA SER A 145 -10.87 2.12 9.73
C SER A 145 -9.96 2.95 10.65
N ALA A 146 -10.22 2.90 11.95
CA ALA A 146 -9.33 3.35 13.05
C ALA A 146 -8.91 4.84 13.06
N ALA A 147 -9.05 5.55 11.95
CA ALA A 147 -8.77 6.97 11.81
C ALA A 147 -9.97 7.65 11.15
N HIS A 148 -10.05 8.96 11.36
CA HIS A 148 -11.07 9.83 10.78
C HIS A 148 -10.39 10.93 9.96
N PRO A 149 -11.09 11.49 8.96
CA PRO A 149 -12.48 11.18 8.56
C PRO A 149 -12.63 9.82 7.85
N SER A 150 -13.83 9.22 7.94
CA SER A 150 -14.16 8.02 7.18
C SER A 150 -14.30 8.36 5.69
N VAL A 151 -14.16 7.35 4.82
CA VAL A 151 -14.39 7.55 3.37
C VAL A 151 -15.81 8.06 3.09
N ARG A 152 -16.80 7.56 3.84
CA ARG A 152 -18.19 8.02 3.72
C ARG A 152 -18.35 9.48 4.16
N ASP A 153 -17.69 9.88 5.25
CA ASP A 153 -17.73 11.26 5.75
C ASP A 153 -17.19 12.25 4.68
N ARG A 154 -16.09 11.88 3.99
CA ARG A 154 -15.52 12.71 2.92
C ARG A 154 -16.41 12.79 1.69
N VAL A 155 -17.00 11.67 1.28
CA VAL A 155 -17.95 11.65 0.16
C VAL A 155 -19.16 12.53 0.49
N GLU A 156 -19.73 12.43 1.69
CA GLU A 156 -20.84 13.27 2.13
C GLU A 156 -20.45 14.76 2.23
N GLN A 157 -19.24 15.05 2.70
CA GLN A 157 -18.70 16.41 2.71
C GLN A 157 -18.64 17.01 1.30
N LEU A 158 -18.10 16.27 0.34
CA LEU A 158 -17.98 16.70 -1.04
C LEU A 158 -19.37 16.83 -1.71
N HIS A 159 -20.30 15.93 -1.41
CA HIS A 159 -21.67 16.06 -1.89
C HIS A 159 -22.36 17.33 -1.38
N ARG A 160 -22.20 17.67 -0.10
CA ARG A 160 -22.72 18.93 0.46
C ARG A 160 -22.08 20.16 -0.20
N ALA A 161 -20.84 20.04 -0.68
CA ALA A 161 -20.14 21.09 -1.41
C ALA A 161 -20.47 21.12 -2.92
N GLY A 162 -21.34 20.23 -3.42
CA GLY A 162 -21.82 20.25 -4.81
C GLY A 162 -21.11 19.30 -5.77
N PHE A 163 -20.06 18.58 -5.35
CA PHE A 163 -19.35 17.62 -6.19
C PHE A 163 -20.20 16.36 -6.43
N ARG A 164 -20.16 15.81 -7.65
CA ARG A 164 -21.02 14.69 -8.09
C ARG A 164 -20.28 13.65 -8.93
N ARG A 165 -18.98 13.80 -9.18
CA ARG A 165 -18.13 12.81 -9.85
C ARG A 165 -16.89 12.54 -9.01
N ILE A 166 -17.09 12.01 -7.81
CA ILE A 166 -16.03 11.71 -6.86
C ILE A 166 -15.34 10.41 -7.25
N THR A 167 -14.01 10.43 -7.37
CA THR A 167 -13.19 9.23 -7.54
C THR A 167 -12.50 8.86 -6.23
N ILE A 168 -12.65 7.62 -5.80
CA ILE A 168 -11.94 7.08 -4.64
C ILE A 168 -10.62 6.46 -5.11
N ALA A 169 -9.49 7.07 -4.71
CA ALA A 169 -8.15 6.56 -4.96
C ALA A 169 -7.75 5.55 -3.87
N THR A 170 -7.69 4.27 -4.21
CA THR A 170 -7.33 3.21 -3.28
C THR A 170 -5.83 3.22 -2.94
N HIS A 171 -5.48 3.62 -1.72
CA HIS A 171 -4.13 3.51 -1.16
C HIS A 171 -4.02 2.21 -0.33
N LEU A 172 -4.17 1.08 -1.01
CA LEU A 172 -4.10 -0.28 -0.45
C LEU A 172 -3.30 -1.19 -1.37
N LEU A 173 -2.65 -2.22 -0.80
CA LEU A 173 -1.76 -3.10 -1.55
C LEU A 173 -2.51 -4.16 -2.35
N ALA A 174 -3.48 -4.85 -1.76
CA ALA A 174 -4.14 -5.98 -2.38
C ALA A 174 -5.64 -6.02 -2.03
N PRO A 175 -6.46 -6.78 -2.77
CA PRO A 175 -7.86 -7.00 -2.43
C PRO A 175 -8.06 -7.51 -1.00
N GLY A 176 -9.13 -7.05 -0.36
CA GLY A 176 -9.45 -7.38 1.02
C GLY A 176 -10.75 -6.76 1.50
N ARG A 177 -11.01 -6.85 2.81
CA ARG A 177 -12.21 -6.27 3.44
C ARG A 177 -12.41 -4.78 3.10
N PHE A 178 -11.31 -4.04 3.02
CA PHE A 178 -11.37 -2.60 2.75
C PHE A 178 -11.72 -2.30 1.31
N THR A 179 -11.16 -3.04 0.34
CA THR A 179 -11.52 -2.81 -1.07
C THR A 179 -12.98 -3.12 -1.32
N HIS A 180 -13.51 -4.22 -0.74
CA HIS A 180 -14.94 -4.54 -0.82
C HIS A 180 -15.81 -3.44 -0.19
N ALA A 181 -15.36 -2.84 0.92
CA ALA A 181 -16.07 -1.72 1.53
C ALA A 181 -16.06 -0.46 0.63
N LEU A 182 -14.95 -0.18 -0.08
CA LEU A 182 -14.88 0.93 -1.04
C LEU A 182 -15.78 0.67 -2.26
N ASP A 183 -15.80 -0.56 -2.78
CA ASP A 183 -16.69 -0.95 -3.87
C ASP A 183 -18.16 -0.82 -3.47
N ALA A 184 -18.52 -1.28 -2.27
CA ALA A 184 -19.86 -1.09 -1.73
C ALA A 184 -20.23 0.39 -1.56
N ILE A 185 -19.29 1.26 -1.17
CA ILE A 185 -19.53 2.72 -1.15
C ILE A 185 -19.88 3.22 -2.55
N ARG A 186 -19.12 2.83 -3.58
CA ARG A 186 -19.40 3.21 -4.97
C ARG A 186 -20.77 2.74 -5.45
N GLU A 187 -21.13 1.49 -5.17
CA GLU A 187 -22.39 0.90 -5.60
C GLU A 187 -23.61 1.54 -4.92
N THR A 188 -23.47 1.95 -3.66
CA THR A 188 -24.59 2.43 -2.83
C THR A 188 -24.70 3.94 -2.73
N THR A 189 -23.72 4.69 -3.24
CA THR A 189 -23.62 6.14 -3.01
C THR A 189 -23.58 6.88 -4.34
N PRO A 190 -24.71 7.48 -4.79
CA PRO A 190 -24.75 8.29 -6.00
C PRO A 190 -23.71 9.40 -5.97
N GLY A 191 -23.00 9.61 -7.07
CA GLY A 191 -21.94 10.62 -7.17
C GLY A 191 -20.53 10.11 -6.89
N VAL A 192 -20.38 8.88 -6.38
CA VAL A 192 -19.11 8.15 -6.41
C VAL A 192 -18.96 7.47 -7.78
N HIS A 193 -18.18 8.10 -8.66
CA HIS A 193 -18.04 7.69 -10.05
C HIS A 193 -17.19 6.43 -10.23
N ALA A 194 -16.08 6.36 -9.50
CA ALA A 194 -15.08 5.32 -9.65
C ALA A 194 -14.35 5.02 -8.32
N VAL A 195 -13.86 3.79 -8.20
CA VAL A 195 -12.94 3.33 -7.15
C VAL A 195 -11.77 2.67 -7.85
N SER A 196 -10.55 3.11 -7.56
CA SER A 196 -9.36 2.53 -8.18
C SER A 196 -8.97 1.19 -7.57
N THR A 197 -8.28 0.36 -8.34
CA THR A 197 -7.81 -0.95 -7.85
C THR A 197 -6.55 -0.81 -6.98
N PRO A 198 -6.26 -1.80 -6.10
CA PRO A 198 -5.05 -1.81 -5.28
C PRO A 198 -3.75 -1.80 -6.08
N ILE A 199 -2.65 -1.38 -5.45
CA ILE A 199 -1.40 -1.02 -6.14
C ILE A 199 -0.27 -2.06 -6.09
N ALA A 200 -0.37 -3.16 -5.34
CA ALA A 200 0.80 -4.02 -5.12
C ALA A 200 1.36 -4.61 -6.42
N ASP A 201 0.53 -4.99 -7.38
CA ASP A 201 0.97 -5.53 -8.66
C ASP A 201 1.32 -4.45 -9.70
N HIS A 202 1.45 -3.18 -9.29
CA HIS A 202 1.93 -2.12 -10.18
C HIS A 202 3.44 -2.25 -10.43
N PRO A 203 3.94 -2.02 -11.66
CA PRO A 203 5.36 -2.12 -11.99
C PRO A 203 6.28 -1.24 -11.13
N LEU A 204 5.81 -0.04 -10.75
CA LEU A 204 6.57 0.85 -9.86
C LEU A 204 6.80 0.23 -8.47
N LEU A 205 5.87 -0.57 -7.97
CA LEU A 205 6.00 -1.23 -6.67
C LEU A 205 7.05 -2.36 -6.75
N ALA A 206 7.09 -3.11 -7.85
CA ALA A 206 8.14 -4.09 -8.08
C ALA A 206 9.53 -3.42 -8.16
N ARG A 207 9.66 -2.32 -8.92
CA ARG A 207 10.90 -1.55 -9.02
C ARG A 207 11.37 -1.04 -7.66
N LEU A 208 10.46 -0.47 -6.88
CA LEU A 208 10.76 0.05 -5.55
C LEU A 208 11.24 -1.05 -4.59
N VAL A 209 10.61 -2.23 -4.62
CA VAL A 209 11.05 -3.40 -3.84
C VAL A 209 12.46 -3.84 -4.24
N LEU A 210 12.78 -3.88 -5.54
CA LEU A 210 14.12 -4.20 -6.03
C LEU A 210 15.15 -3.18 -5.55
N ASN A 211 14.86 -1.89 -5.72
CA ASN A 211 15.76 -0.82 -5.31
C ASN A 211 16.08 -0.88 -3.79
N ARG A 212 15.07 -1.17 -2.95
CA ARG A 212 15.26 -1.35 -1.50
C ARG A 212 16.15 -2.56 -1.18
N TYR A 213 15.94 -3.65 -1.90
CA TYR A 213 16.74 -4.84 -1.72
C TYR A 213 18.21 -4.63 -2.13
N GLU A 214 18.44 -3.94 -3.25
CA GLU A 214 19.78 -3.68 -3.79
C GLU A 214 20.55 -2.68 -2.94
N SER A 215 19.90 -1.67 -2.35
CA SER A 215 20.56 -0.63 -1.55
C SER A 215 21.24 -1.13 -0.27
N VAL A 216 20.98 -2.37 0.14
CA VAL A 216 21.57 -2.97 1.35
C VAL A 216 22.41 -4.21 1.03
N ARG A 217 22.54 -4.59 -0.24
CA ARG A 217 23.55 -5.56 -0.63
C ARG A 217 24.88 -4.86 -0.70
N PRO A 218 25.94 -5.40 -0.08
CA PRO A 218 27.28 -4.96 -0.42
C PRO A 218 27.44 -5.11 -1.93
N GLU A 219 27.96 -4.08 -2.60
CA GLU A 219 28.47 -4.21 -3.95
C GLU A 219 29.40 -5.42 -3.93
N VAL A 220 29.03 -6.48 -4.66
CA VAL A 220 30.02 -7.47 -5.03
C VAL A 220 30.88 -6.74 -6.04
N LEU A 221 31.96 -6.12 -5.57
CA LEU A 221 33.05 -5.67 -6.43
C LEU A 221 33.38 -6.87 -7.31
N ALA A 222 33.06 -6.76 -8.60
CA ALA A 222 33.49 -7.73 -9.59
C ALA A 222 35.01 -7.74 -9.53
N ALA A 223 35.57 -8.85 -9.04
CA ALA A 223 37.00 -9.15 -9.10
C ALA A 223 37.42 -9.46 -10.54
#